data_AF-A0A2W5P781-F1
#
_entry.id   AF-A0A2W5P781-F1
#
_cell.length_a   1.000
_cell.length_b   1.000
_cell.length_c   1.000
_cell.angle_alpha   90.00
_cell.angle_beta   90.00
_cell.angle_gamma   90.00
#
_symmetry.space_group_name_H-M   'P 1'
#
loop_
_entity.id
_entity.type
_entity.pdbx_description
1 polymer ?
#
loop_
_entity_poly.entity_id
_entity_poly.type
_entity_poly.pdbx_seq_one_letter_code
_entity_poly.pdbx_strand_id
1 'polypeptide(L)' 'MVLPDHTCPYGVRALQMLEDAGYQVDDRILSSRGEVEAFKEEQGVSTTPQIFIDGERIGGSDALERHFSA' A
#
# COMPACT_ATOMS: atom_id res chain seq x y z
N MET A 1 6.12 1.76 -1.76
CA MET A 1 7.15 2.81 -1.84
C MET A 1 8.41 2.18 -2.42
N VAL A 2 8.83 2.69 -3.57
CA VAL A 2 10.11 2.37 -4.17
C VAL A 2 10.85 3.70 -4.26
N LEU A 3 11.67 3.97 -3.25
CA LEU A 3 12.68 5.01 -3.33
C LEU A 3 13.87 4.45 -4.13
N PRO A 4 14.71 5.30 -4.73
CA PRO A 4 15.89 4.87 -5.48
C PRO A 4 16.78 3.85 -4.73
N ASP A 5 16.83 3.95 -3.40
CA ASP A 5 17.63 3.08 -2.53
C ASP A 5 16.80 2.26 -1.51
N HIS A 6 15.47 2.27 -1.61
CA HIS A 6 14.62 1.58 -0.63
C HIS A 6 13.29 1.10 -1.21
N THR A 7 13.18 -0.21 -1.37
CA THR A 7 11.91 -0.89 -1.62
C THR A 7 11.27 -1.27 -0.29
N CYS A 8 10.09 -0.73 0.00
CA CYS A 8 9.37 -1.08 1.21
C CYS A 8 8.88 -2.54 1.13
N PRO A 9 9.31 -3.43 2.03
CA PRO A 9 8.96 -4.85 1.97
C PRO A 9 7.45 -5.09 2.14
N TYR A 10 6.78 -4.27 2.95
CA TYR A 10 5.33 -4.36 3.16
C TYR A 10 4.52 -3.97 1.92
N GLY A 11 5.03 -3.04 1.11
CA GLY A 11 4.40 -2.67 -0.17
C GLY A 11 4.45 -3.82 -1.16
N VAL A 12 5.62 -4.45 -1.31
CA VAL A 12 5.81 -5.62 -2.18
C VAL A 12 4.93 -6.78 -1.73
N ARG A 13 4.89 -7.06 -0.41
CA ARG A 13 4.04 -8.10 0.15
C ARG A 13 2.55 -7.84 -0.17
N ALA A 14 2.08 -6.62 0.07
CA ALA A 14 0.69 -6.27 -0.21
C ALA A 14 0.32 -6.38 -1.70
N LEU A 15 1.22 -5.94 -2.60
CA LEU A 15 1.05 -6.10 -4.04
C LEU A 15 0.92 -7.56 -4.43
N GLN A 16 1.84 -8.42 -3.97
CA GLN A 16 1.79 -9.86 -4.24
C GLN A 16 0.48 -10.49 -3.75
N MET A 17 0.02 -10.14 -2.54
CA MET A 17 -1.23 -10.67 -2.00
C MET A 17 -2.45 -10.29 -2.85
N LEU A 18 -2.48 -9.07 -3.40
CA LEU A 18 -3.56 -8.63 -4.28
C LEU A 18 -3.49 -9.35 -5.64
N GLU A 19 -2.30 -9.50 -6.21
CA GLU A 19 -2.09 -10.23 -7.46
C GLU A 19 -2.46 -11.72 -7.32
N ASP A 20 -2.05 -12.36 -6.23
CA ASP A 20 -2.36 -13.77 -5.93
C ASP A 20 -3.86 -14.00 -5.75
N ALA A 21 -4.57 -13.00 -5.20
CA ALA A 21 -6.03 -13.02 -5.07
C ALA A 21 -6.76 -12.65 -6.38
N GLY A 22 -6.02 -12.36 -7.46
CA GLY A 22 -6.57 -12.11 -8.80
C GLY A 22 -7.06 -10.67 -9.04
N TYR A 23 -6.68 -9.72 -8.19
CA TYR A 23 -7.04 -8.32 -8.37
C TYR A 23 -6.18 -7.64 -9.45
N GLN A 24 -6.78 -6.70 -10.17
CA GLN A 24 -6.02 -5.74 -10.98
C GLN A 24 -5.58 -4.58 -10.09
N VAL A 25 -4.27 -4.40 -9.92
CA VAL A 25 -3.71 -3.42 -8.99
C VAL A 25 -3.16 -2.21 -9.75
N ASP A 26 -3.59 -1.01 -9.36
CA ASP A 26 -2.96 0.27 -9.73
C ASP A 26 -1.90 0.61 -8.67
N ASP A 27 -0.65 0.16 -8.86
CA ASP A 27 0.43 0.43 -7.91
C ASP A 27 0.93 1.88 -8.04
N ARG A 28 0.52 2.73 -7.09
CA ARG A 28 0.94 4.13 -6.99
C ARG A 28 2.18 4.26 -6.14
N ILE A 29 3.32 4.15 -6.80
CA ILE A 29 4.62 4.25 -6.15
C ILE A 29 4.90 5.70 -5.71
N LEU A 30 5.03 5.89 -4.40
CA LEU A 30 5.64 7.08 -3.81
C LEU A 30 7.17 6.95 -3.94
N SER A 31 7.77 7.86 -4.70
CA SER A 31 9.17 7.84 -5.17
C SER A 31 10.09 8.79 -4.40
N SER A 32 9.52 9.70 -3.60
CA SER A 32 10.27 10.63 -2.77
C SER A 32 9.71 10.74 -1.36
N ARG A 33 10.54 11.18 -0.40
CA ARG A 33 10.10 11.44 0.96
C ARG A 33 9.01 12.53 1.02
N GLY A 34 9.07 13.53 0.14
CA GLY A 34 8.05 14.58 0.04
C GLY A 34 6.68 14.00 -0.36
N GLU A 35 6.65 13.12 -1.36
CA GLU A 35 5.42 12.42 -1.77
C GLU A 35 4.86 11.54 -0.66
N VAL A 36 5.73 10.88 0.12
CA VAL A 36 5.32 10.05 1.26
C VAL A 36 4.66 10.87 2.35
N GLU A 37 5.25 12.00 2.73
CA GLU A 37 4.68 12.84 3.78
C GLU A 37 3.41 13.55 3.29
N ALA A 38 3.37 14.02 2.04
CA ALA A 38 2.17 14.58 1.44
C ALA A 38 1.03 13.56 1.40
N PHE A 39 1.30 12.33 0.95
CA PHE A 39 0.31 11.25 0.94
C PHE A 39 -0.20 10.92 2.35
N LYS A 40 0.69 10.85 3.33
CA LYS A 40 0.34 10.63 4.74
C LYS A 40 -0.60 11.71 5.27
N GLU A 41 -0.30 12.98 4.98
CA GLU A 41 -1.11 14.12 5.40
C GLU A 41 -2.47 14.12 4.70
N GLU A 42 -2.50 14.00 3.37
CA GLU A 42 -3.72 13.95 2.56
C GLU A 42 -4.67 12.83 2.98
N GLN A 43 -4.11 11.67 3.29
CA GLN A 43 -4.87 10.47 3.62
C GLN A 43 -5.04 10.25 5.14
N GLY A 44 -4.56 11.18 5.96
CA GLY A 44 -4.64 11.13 7.43
C GLY A 44 -4.02 9.86 8.04
N VAL A 45 -2.85 9.44 7.59
CA VAL A 45 -2.16 8.24 8.06
C VAL A 45 -0.72 8.46 8.46
N SER A 46 -0.23 7.60 9.35
CA SER A 46 1.15 7.60 9.80
C SER A 46 2.06 6.69 8.98
N THR A 47 1.50 5.72 8.24
CA THR A 47 2.25 4.65 7.58
C THR A 47 1.83 4.42 6.14
N THR A 48 2.73 3.80 5.38
CA THR A 48 2.52 3.28 4.03
C THR A 48 3.09 1.85 3.99
N PRO A 49 2.59 0.93 3.15
CA PRO A 49 1.57 1.11 2.10
C PRO A 49 0.16 1.32 2.68
N GLN A 50 -0.73 1.92 1.89
CA GLN A 50 -2.15 1.97 2.14
C GLN A 50 -2.88 1.33 0.96
N ILE A 51 -3.77 0.39 1.26
CA ILE A 51 -4.50 -0.42 0.28
C ILE A 51 -5.96 0.00 0.27
N PHE A 52 -6.48 0.11 -0.95
CA PHE A 52 -7.88 0.42 -1.23
C PHE A 52 -8.40 -0.62 -2.22
N ILE A 53 -9.57 -1.19 -1.95
CA ILE A 53 -10.26 -2.14 -2.82
C ILE A 53 -11.65 -1.56 -3.08
N ASP A 54 -12.05 -1.45 -4.35
CA ASP A 54 -13.33 -0.87 -4.79
C ASP A 54 -13.64 0.52 -4.18
N GLY A 55 -12.60 1.32 -3.93
CA GLY A 55 -12.72 2.65 -3.33
C GLY A 55 -12.84 2.65 -1.80
N GLU A 56 -12.96 1.48 -1.17
CA GLU A 56 -12.93 1.33 0.27
C GLU A 56 -11.49 1.17 0.77
N ARG A 57 -11.17 1.86 1.85
CA ARG A 57 -9.86 1.77 2.48
C ARG A 57 -9.75 0.54 3.38
N ILE A 58 -8.90 -0.40 2.99
CA ILE A 58 -8.58 -1.58 3.80
C ILE A 58 -7.55 -1.25 4.89
N GLY A 59 -6.57 -0.39 4.58
CA GLY A 59 -5.51 0.01 5.52
C GLY A 59 -4.13 -0.46 5.07
N GLY A 60 -3.26 -0.84 6.02
CA GLY A 60 -1.90 -1.29 5.71
C GLY A 60 -1.81 -2.77 5.33
N SER A 61 -0.59 -3.27 5.13
CA SER A 61 -0.35 -4.68 4.77
C SER A 61 -0.96 -5.67 5.76
N ASP A 62 -0.89 -5.40 7.08
CA ASP A 62 -1.46 -6.29 8.09
C ASP A 62 -3.00 -6.33 8.04
N ALA A 63 -3.63 -5.20 7.67
CA ALA A 63 -5.07 -5.13 7.52
C ALA A 63 -5.52 -5.90 6.27
N LEU A 64 -4.75 -5.81 5.18
CA LEU A 64 -4.97 -6.61 3.98
C LEU A 64 -4.83 -8.12 4.27
N GLU A 65 -3.84 -8.52 5.05
CA GLU A 65 -3.68 -9.93 5.46
C GLU A 65 -4.89 -10.45 6.24
N ARG A 66 -5.44 -9.64 7.14
CA ARG A 66 -6.68 -9.99 7.85
C ARG A 66 -7.88 -10.03 6.91
N HIS A 67 -7.93 -9.15 5.91
CA HIS A 67 -9.02 -9.13 4.92
C HIS A 67 -9.09 -10.43 4.10
N PHE A 68 -7.93 -11.02 3.74
CA PHE A 68 -7.89 -12.30 3.01
C PHE A 68 -7.92 -13.55 3.89
N SER A 69 -7.82 -13.41 5.21
CA SER A 69 -7.87 -14.53 6.16
C SER A 69 -9.29 -14.82 6.69
N ALA A 70 -10.29 -14.08 6.22
CA ALA A 70 -11.71 -14.24 6.57
C ALA A 70 -12.46 -15.03 5.49
#